data_AF-A0AAW2JFN5-F1
#
_entry.id   AF-A0AAW2JFN5-F1
#
_cell.length_a   1.000
_cell.length_b   1.000
_cell.length_c   1.000
_cell.angle_alpha   90.00
_cell.angle_beta   90.00
_cell.angle_gamma   90.00
#
_symmetry.space_group_name_H-M   'P 1'
#
loop_
_entity.id
_entity.type
_entity.pdbx_description
1 polymer ?
#
loop_
_entity_poly.entity_id
_entity_poly.type
_entity_poly.pdbx_seq_one_letter_code
_entity_poly.pdbx_strand_id
1 'polypeptide(L)'
;MHMDVLTHATLKDDTFTMHVVLMWIVNDLSAYRMTSGWSIVGVMGCPVCMEDTRAFYLQNSKKAYYFDYHRQFLLMEHPYRRNKKSFTKNRILRKVARP
;
A
#
# COMPACT_ATOMS: atom_id res chain seq x y z
N MET A 1 4.45 5.05 -20.67
CA MET A 1 4.17 4.14 -21.82
C MET A 1 3.48 4.97 -22.89
N HIS A 2 4.01 4.98 -24.12
CA HIS A 2 3.41 5.70 -25.25
C HIS A 2 2.49 4.74 -26.01
N MET A 3 1.29 5.18 -26.35
CA MET A 3 0.32 4.39 -27.10
C MET A 3 -0.31 5.23 -28.19
N ASP A 4 -0.50 4.62 -29.36
CA ASP A 4 -1.22 5.22 -30.47
C ASP A 4 -2.58 4.53 -30.59
N VAL A 5 -3.66 5.31 -30.46
CA VAL A 5 -5.03 4.79 -30.44
C VAL A 5 -5.82 5.42 -31.58
N LEU A 6 -6.30 4.58 -32.50
CA LEU A 6 -7.22 5.01 -33.56
C LEU A 6 -8.56 5.41 -32.93
N THR A 7 -8.92 6.69 -33.03
CA THR A 7 -10.09 7.28 -32.37
C THR A 7 -11.01 7.93 -33.40
N HIS A 8 -12.31 7.68 -33.30
CA HIS A 8 -13.32 8.31 -34.15
C HIS A 8 -13.91 9.55 -33.46
N ALA A 9 -13.92 10.68 -34.16
CA ALA A 9 -14.54 11.93 -33.72
C ALA A 9 -15.98 12.01 -34.23
N THR A 10 -16.96 11.81 -33.34
CA THR A 10 -18.40 11.90 -33.66
C THR A 10 -18.83 13.26 -34.21
N LEU A 11 -18.14 14.34 -33.80
CA LEU A 11 -18.49 15.71 -34.22
C LEU A 11 -18.19 15.97 -35.70
N LYS A 12 -17.14 15.33 -36.24
CA LYS A 12 -16.70 15.52 -37.64
C LYS A 12 -16.86 14.26 -38.50
N ASP A 13 -17.35 13.18 -37.90
CA ASP A 13 -17.46 11.84 -38.52
C ASP A 13 -16.17 11.40 -39.21
N ASP A 14 -15.06 11.51 -38.48
CA ASP A 14 -13.73 11.30 -39.03
C ASP A 14 -12.83 10.55 -38.05
N THR A 15 -11.81 9.86 -38.56
CA THR A 15 -10.91 9.03 -37.73
C THR A 15 -9.50 9.59 -37.71
N PHE A 16 -8.90 9.69 -36.52
CA PHE A 16 -7.53 10.16 -36.35
C PHE A 16 -6.77 9.32 -35.32
N THR A 17 -5.44 9.34 -35.41
CA THR A 17 -4.57 8.68 -34.42
C THR A 17 -4.36 9.60 -33.22
N MET A 18 -4.80 9.16 -32.04
CA MET A 18 -4.54 9.86 -30.78
C MET A 18 -3.26 9.32 -30.15
N HIS A 19 -2.28 10.20 -29.94
CA HIS A 19 -1.05 9.88 -29.21
C HIS A 19 -1.30 10.08 -27.71
N VAL A 20 -1.21 8.99 -26.94
CA VAL A 20 -1.48 8.99 -25.50
C VAL A 20 -0.23 8.59 -24.73
N VAL A 21 0.08 9.36 -23.69
CA VAL A 21 1.14 9.03 -22.74
C VAL A 21 0.52 8.62 -21.41
N LEU A 22 0.68 7.35 -21.03
CA LEU A 22 0.32 6.89 -19.69
C LEU A 22 1.44 7.30 -18.72
N MET A 23 1.11 8.18 -17.78
CA MET A 23 2.03 8.65 -16.73
C MET A 23 2.02 7.73 -15.50
N TRP A 24 0.86 7.56 -14.84
CA TRP A 24 0.69 6.65 -13.70
C TRP A 24 -0.71 6.06 -13.68
N ILE A 25 -0.84 4.86 -13.12
CA ILE A 25 -2.13 4.20 -12.89
C ILE A 25 -2.53 4.46 -11.45
N VAL A 26 -3.66 5.13 -11.23
CA VAL A 26 -4.28 5.23 -9.90
C VAL A 26 -5.15 4.00 -9.72
N ASN A 27 -4.66 3.04 -8.95
CA ASN A 27 -5.40 1.82 -8.62
C ASN A 27 -6.05 1.97 -7.24
N ASP A 28 -7.29 1.50 -7.10
CA ASP A 28 -7.85 1.21 -5.79
C ASP A 28 -7.21 -0.07 -5.21
N LEU A 29 -7.52 -0.42 -3.95
CA LEU A 29 -6.93 -1.61 -3.33
C LEU A 29 -7.29 -2.91 -4.09
N SER A 30 -8.49 -2.97 -4.66
CA SER A 30 -8.97 -4.15 -5.40
C SER A 30 -8.20 -4.35 -6.71
N ALA A 31 -8.03 -3.29 -7.49
CA ALA A 31 -7.22 -3.29 -8.71
C ALA A 31 -5.74 -3.50 -8.38
N TYR A 32 -5.23 -2.93 -7.29
CA TYR A 32 -3.87 -3.16 -6.83
C TYR A 32 -3.63 -4.65 -6.54
N ARG A 33 -4.54 -5.33 -5.84
CA ARG A 33 -4.46 -6.78 -5.59
C ARG A 33 -4.31 -7.57 -6.89
N MET A 34 -5.09 -7.23 -7.90
CA MET A 34 -5.08 -7.95 -9.18
C MET A 34 -3.81 -7.67 -10.00
N THR A 35 -3.38 -6.42 -10.03
CA THR A 35 -2.27 -5.98 -10.88
C THR A 35 -0.90 -6.30 -10.28
N SER A 36 -0.76 -6.24 -8.96
CA SER A 36 0.49 -6.55 -8.25
C SER A 36 0.61 -8.01 -7.81
N GLY A 37 -0.51 -8.75 -7.79
CA GLY A 37 -0.60 -10.06 -7.14
C GLY A 37 -0.52 -10.00 -5.60
N TRP A 38 -0.51 -8.80 -5.01
CA TRP A 38 -0.33 -8.61 -3.58
C TRP A 38 -1.63 -8.80 -2.80
N SER A 39 -1.58 -9.54 -1.69
CA SER A 39 -2.75 -9.69 -0.82
C SER A 39 -3.07 -8.39 -0.09
N ILE A 40 -4.31 -7.91 -0.19
CA ILE A 40 -4.83 -6.80 0.62
C ILE A 40 -5.48 -7.27 1.93
N VAL A 41 -5.42 -8.58 2.19
CA VAL A 41 -6.08 -9.24 3.33
C VAL A 41 -5.07 -10.01 4.17
N GLY A 42 -5.36 -10.16 5.47
CA GLY A 42 -4.51 -10.90 6.40
C GLY A 42 -3.26 -10.12 6.78
N VAL A 43 -2.22 -10.81 7.27
CA VAL A 43 -0.99 -10.19 7.81
C VAL A 43 -0.20 -9.39 6.75
N MET A 44 -0.32 -9.73 5.48
CA MET A 44 0.36 -9.03 4.38
C MET A 44 -0.50 -7.90 3.77
N GLY A 45 -1.62 -7.55 4.40
CA GLY A 45 -2.62 -6.66 3.80
C GLY A 45 -2.20 -5.21 3.58
N CYS A 46 -1.06 -4.75 4.13
CA CYS A 46 -0.65 -3.36 3.99
C CYS A 46 0.15 -3.14 2.70
N PRO A 47 -0.38 -2.36 1.73
CA PRO A 47 0.34 -2.07 0.48
C PRO A 47 1.55 -1.15 0.68
N VAL A 48 1.62 -0.41 1.79
CA VAL A 48 2.77 0.45 2.11
C VAL A 48 3.92 -0.36 2.70
N CYS A 49 3.59 -1.27 3.63
CA CYS A 49 4.60 -2.08 4.30
C CYS A 49 5.07 -3.26 3.43
N MET A 50 4.18 -3.80 2.59
CA MET A 50 4.39 -5.01 1.79
C MET A 50 5.03 -6.15 2.60
N GLU A 51 6.18 -6.67 2.18
CA GLU A 51 6.91 -7.75 2.85
C GLU A 51 7.47 -7.34 4.22
N ASP A 52 7.70 -6.05 4.43
CA ASP A 52 8.11 -5.50 5.72
C ASP A 52 6.91 -5.35 6.69
N THR A 53 5.71 -5.79 6.29
CA THR A 53 4.57 -5.82 7.19
C THR A 53 4.87 -6.73 8.37
N ARG A 54 4.75 -6.16 9.55
CA ARG A 54 4.79 -6.91 10.79
C ARG A 54 3.40 -6.83 11.40
N ALA A 55 2.74 -7.97 11.46
CA ALA A 55 1.43 -8.12 12.09
C ALA A 55 1.33 -9.53 12.66
N PHE A 56 0.29 -9.78 13.45
CA PHE A 56 0.01 -11.10 14.00
C PHE A 56 -1.48 -11.38 13.96
N TYR A 57 -1.84 -12.67 13.99
CA TYR A 57 -3.22 -13.07 14.15
C TYR A 57 -3.59 -13.09 15.62
N LEU A 58 -4.73 -12.49 15.96
CA LEU A 58 -5.33 -12.69 17.26
C LEU A 58 -5.80 -14.14 17.37
N GLN A 59 -5.42 -14.84 18.44
CA GLN A 59 -5.67 -16.28 18.60
C GLN A 59 -7.16 -16.63 18.48
N ASN A 60 -8.03 -15.83 19.11
CA ASN A 60 -9.45 -16.16 19.21
C ASN A 60 -10.24 -15.72 17.97
N SER A 61 -9.92 -14.56 17.38
CA SER A 61 -10.68 -14.02 16.25
C SER A 61 -10.07 -14.36 14.89
N LYS A 62 -8.83 -14.87 14.86
CA LYS A 62 -8.03 -15.11 13.64
C LYS A 62 -7.94 -13.88 12.72
N LYS A 63 -8.18 -12.69 13.26
CA LYS A 63 -8.04 -11.42 12.53
C LYS A 63 -6.59 -10.95 12.60
N ALA A 64 -6.10 -10.43 11.48
CA ALA A 64 -4.80 -9.79 11.43
C ALA A 64 -4.83 -8.48 12.23
N TYR A 65 -3.81 -8.27 13.05
CA TYR A 65 -3.71 -7.14 13.96
C TYR A 65 -2.33 -6.49 13.88
N TYR A 66 -2.32 -5.15 13.83
CA TYR A 66 -1.17 -4.35 13.39
C TYR A 66 -0.70 -3.31 14.43
N PHE A 67 -1.45 -3.12 15.50
CA PHE A 67 -1.33 -2.04 16.50
C PHE A 67 0.11 -1.69 16.91
N ASP A 68 0.92 -2.69 17.24
CA ASP A 68 2.24 -2.43 17.82
C ASP A 68 3.32 -2.12 16.78
N TYR A 69 3.07 -2.45 15.51
CA TYR A 69 4.05 -2.33 14.43
C TYR A 69 3.91 -1.06 13.59
N HIS A 70 2.74 -0.41 13.59
CA HIS A 70 2.55 0.86 12.88
C HIS A 70 3.50 1.97 13.33
N ARG A 71 3.98 1.95 14.58
CA ARG A 71 4.95 2.94 15.08
C ARG A 71 6.32 2.88 14.37
N GLN A 72 6.56 1.88 13.52
CA GLN A 72 7.76 1.82 12.66
C GLN A 72 7.77 2.89 11.54
N PHE A 73 6.62 3.52 11.25
CA PHE A 73 6.52 4.61 10.28
C PHE A 73 6.77 5.99 10.88
N LEU A 74 6.84 6.09 12.21
CA LEU A 74 7.17 7.34 12.89
C LEU A 74 8.67 7.63 12.76
N LEU A 75 9.09 8.89 12.87
CA LEU A 75 10.52 9.24 12.92
C LEU A 75 11.22 8.52 14.08
N MET A 76 12.53 8.28 13.95
CA MET A 76 13.31 7.50 14.93
C MET A 76 13.27 8.10 16.35
N GLU A 77 13.15 9.41 16.44
CA GLU A 77 13.12 10.17 17.69
C GLU A 77 11.70 10.27 18.29
N HIS A 78 10.69 9.78 17.58
CA HIS A 78 9.31 9.90 18.02
C HIS A 78 9.11 9.16 19.37
N PRO A 79 8.56 9.80 20.42
CA PRO A 79 8.43 9.21 21.76
C PRO A 79 7.72 7.85 21.77
N TYR A 80 6.72 7.67 20.89
CA TYR A 80 5.97 6.42 20.78
C TYR A 80 6.80 5.22 20.35
N ARG A 81 7.94 5.38 19.66
CA ARG A 81 8.84 4.25 19.35
C ARG A 81 9.44 3.63 20.60
N ARG A 82 9.62 4.42 21.67
CA ARG A 82 10.23 4.03 22.95
C ARG A 82 9.20 3.84 24.07
N ASN A 83 7.91 4.09 23.80
CA ASN A 83 6.85 3.98 24.79
C ASN A 83 6.53 2.50 25.07
N LYS A 84 6.99 2.02 26.24
CA LYS A 84 6.79 0.64 26.73
C LYS A 84 5.49 0.45 27.52
N LYS A 85 4.76 1.54 27.80
CA LYS A 85 3.56 1.53 28.66
C LYS A 85 2.27 1.49 27.85
N SER A 86 2.14 2.34 26.83
CA SER A 86 0.92 2.47 26.02
C SER A 86 0.81 1.42 24.89
N PHE A 87 1.87 0.65 24.67
CA PHE A 87 1.96 -0.35 23.61
C PHE A 87 2.33 -1.73 24.18
N THR A 88 2.67 -2.70 23.31
CA THR A 88 3.09 -4.03 23.78
C THR A 88 4.23 -3.91 24.80
N LYS A 89 3.98 -4.49 25.98
CA LYS A 89 4.84 -4.35 27.17
C LYS A 89 6.29 -4.69 26.83
N ASN A 90 7.20 -3.85 27.30
CA ASN A 90 8.65 -4.00 27.16
C ASN A 90 9.20 -4.01 25.72
N ARG A 91 8.41 -3.55 24.74
CA ARG A 91 8.81 -3.56 23.34
C ARG A 91 9.21 -2.17 22.84
N ILE A 92 10.31 -2.10 22.08
CA ILE A 92 10.81 -0.90 21.40
C ILE A 92 11.00 -1.24 19.92
N LEU A 93 10.57 -0.36 19.00
CA LEU A 93 10.86 -0.53 17.57
C LEU A 93 12.08 0.29 17.14
N ARG A 94 13.11 -0.44 16.69
CA ARG A 94 14.38 0.13 16.22
C ARG A 94 14.52 0.19 14.69
N LYS A 95 13.68 -0.52 13.92
CA LYS A 95 13.75 -0.50 12.45
C LYS A 95 13.20 0.81 11.90
N VAL A 96 13.94 1.41 10.96
CA VAL A 96 13.47 2.52 10.12
C VAL A 96 12.65 1.91 8.99
N ALA A 97 11.50 2.50 8.64
CA ALA A 97 10.82 2.16 7.39
C ALA A 97 11.74 2.51 6.22
N ARG A 98 11.71 1.73 5.12
CA ARG A 98 12.35 2.19 3.87
C ARG A 98 11.64 3.50 3.44
N PRO A 99 12.40 4.50 2.95
CA PRO A 99 11.81 5.74 2.44
C PRO A 99 10.81 5.45 1.32
#